data_AF-A0AAN8IQI1-F1
#
_entry.id   AF-A0AAN8IQI1-F1
#
_cell.length_a   1.000
_cell.length_b   1.000
_cell.length_c   1.000
_cell.angle_alpha   90.00
_cell.angle_beta   90.00
_cell.angle_gamma   90.00
#
_symmetry.space_group_name_H-M   'P 1'
#
loop_
_entity.id
_entity.type
_entity.pdbx_description
1 polymer ?
#
loop_
_entity_poly.entity_id
_entity_poly.type
_entity_poly.pdbx_seq_one_letter_code
_entity_poly.pdbx_strand_id
1 'polypeptide(L)' 'YLIMGGILEETWCAFGGRVFNCLYVTKEMMLNALSEAGVHLEESPKCIMFEVNDMFLISARKARSDSDEN' A
#
# COMPACT_ATOMS: atom_id res chain seq x y z
N TYR A 1 -1.36 9.95 8.14
CA TYR A 1 -0.35 9.04 7.54
C TYR A 1 -0.99 7.68 7.37
N LEU A 2 -0.77 7.05 6.22
CA LEU A 2 -1.17 5.67 5.94
C LEU A 2 0.10 4.83 5.96
N ILE A 3 0.21 3.92 6.92
CA ILE A 3 1.19 2.84 6.90
C ILE A 3 0.45 1.59 6.46
N MET A 4 0.88 0.98 5.37
CA MET A 4 0.26 -0.22 4.82
C MET A 4 1.33 -1.24 4.50
N GLY A 5 1.07 -2.50 4.83
CA GLY A 5 1.88 -3.61 4.36
C GLY A 5 1.03 -4.75 3.85
N GLY A 6 1.65 -5.62 3.08
CA GLY A 6 0.99 -6.76 2.45
C GLY A 6 1.97 -7.64 1.70
N ILE A 7 1.44 -8.64 1.01
CA ILE A 7 2.21 -9.56 0.16
C ILE A 7 1.77 -9.31 -1.28
N LEU A 8 2.70 -9.04 -2.17
CA LEU A 8 2.46 -8.89 -3.60
C LEU A 8 2.27 -10.26 -4.24
N GLU A 9 1.42 -10.32 -5.25
CA GLU A 9 1.21 -11.49 -6.12
C GLU A 9 0.77 -12.80 -5.43
N GLU A 10 0.46 -12.74 -4.14
CA GLU A 10 -0.06 -13.87 -3.37
C GLU A 10 -1.57 -14.02 -3.59
N THR A 11 -2.03 -15.25 -3.73
CA THR A 11 -3.45 -15.59 -4.00
C THR A 11 -4.10 -16.35 -2.85
N TRP A 12 -3.34 -16.73 -1.82
CA TRP A 12 -3.87 -17.39 -0.65
C TRP A 12 -3.08 -17.09 0.62
N CYS A 13 -3.70 -17.27 1.78
CA CYS A 13 -3.00 -17.29 3.06
C CYS A 13 -3.61 -18.33 3.99
N ALA A 14 -2.82 -18.83 4.92
CA ALA A 14 -3.28 -19.78 5.93
C ALA A 14 -2.99 -19.28 7.33
N PHE A 15 -4.02 -19.24 8.18
CA PHE A 15 -3.85 -19.00 9.61
C PHE A 15 -4.98 -19.71 10.38
N GLY A 16 -4.68 -20.17 11.61
CA GLY A 16 -5.68 -20.83 12.46
C GLY A 16 -6.26 -22.13 11.87
N GLY A 17 -5.49 -22.85 11.04
CA GLY A 17 -5.93 -24.10 10.40
C GLY A 17 -6.92 -23.90 9.26
N ARG A 18 -7.08 -22.67 8.75
CA ARG A 18 -7.96 -22.34 7.62
C ARG A 18 -7.15 -21.70 6.49
N VAL A 19 -7.65 -21.85 5.27
CA VAL A 19 -7.11 -21.22 4.06
C VAL A 19 -8.10 -20.17 3.58
N PHE A 20 -7.57 -19.01 3.19
CA PHE A 20 -8.31 -17.88 2.67
C PHE A 20 -7.75 -17.50 1.30
N ASN A 21 -8.60 -17.05 0.39
CA ASN A 21 -8.16 -16.48 -0.87
C ASN A 21 -7.73 -15.02 -0.66
N CYS A 22 -6.63 -14.64 -1.29
CA CYS A 22 -6.11 -13.27 -1.36
C CYS A 22 -6.42 -12.67 -2.73
N LEU A 23 -6.62 -11.35 -2.77
CA LEU A 23 -6.64 -10.63 -4.04
C LEU A 23 -5.23 -10.60 -4.60
N TYR A 24 -5.05 -11.06 -5.84
CA TYR A 24 -3.79 -10.91 -6.55
C TYR A 24 -3.54 -9.42 -6.81
N VAL A 25 -2.50 -8.87 -6.21
CA VAL A 25 -2.12 -7.45 -6.34
C VAL A 25 -0.65 -7.37 -6.74
N THR A 26 -0.38 -6.77 -7.89
CA THR A 26 0.98 -6.40 -8.28
C THR A 26 1.37 -5.06 -7.64
N LYS A 27 2.67 -4.77 -7.62
CA LYS A 27 3.18 -3.47 -7.16
C LYS A 27 2.57 -2.30 -7.93
N GLU A 28 2.47 -2.43 -9.26
CA GLU A 28 1.90 -1.41 -10.12
C GLU A 28 0.42 -1.15 -9.80
N MET A 29 -0.37 -2.22 -9.63
CA MET A 29 -1.78 -2.10 -9.24
C MET A 29 -1.93 -1.38 -7.91
N MET A 30 -1.10 -1.72 -6.92
CA MET A 30 -1.10 -1.09 -5.60
C MET A 30 -0.78 0.41 -5.70
N LEU A 31 0.28 0.79 -6.43
CA LEU A 31 0.68 2.18 -6.59
C LEU A 31 -0.37 3.00 -7.36
N ASN A 32 -0.96 2.42 -8.41
CA ASN A 32 -2.03 3.06 -9.18
C ASN A 32 -3.27 3.28 -8.31
N ALA A 33 -3.69 2.29 -7.54
CA ALA A 33 -4.84 2.40 -6.64
C ALA A 33 -4.65 3.49 -5.56
N LEU A 34 -3.43 3.63 -5.02
CA LEU A 34 -3.12 4.73 -4.10
C LEU A 34 -3.24 6.09 -4.81
N SER A 35 -2.65 6.22 -6.00
CA SER A 35 -2.70 7.44 -6.79
C SER A 35 -4.14 7.85 -7.13
N GLU A 36 -4.96 6.91 -7.59
CA GLU A 36 -6.40 7.11 -7.86
C GLU A 36 -7.17 7.53 -6.60
N ALA A 37 -6.77 7.01 -5.43
CA ALA A 37 -7.31 7.43 -4.15
C ALA A 37 -6.75 8.79 -3.67
N GLY A 38 -5.92 9.49 -4.44
CA GLY A 38 -5.25 10.73 -4.05
C GLY A 38 -4.29 10.54 -2.86
N VAL A 39 -3.73 9.35 -2.73
CA VAL A 39 -2.75 8.97 -1.71
C VAL A 39 -1.41 8.77 -2.40
N HIS A 40 -0.40 9.51 -1.98
CA HIS A 40 0.92 9.47 -2.58
C HIS A 40 1.95 8.96 -1.59
N LEU A 41 2.95 8.24 -2.09
CA LEU A 41 4.11 7.86 -1.29
C LEU A 41 4.86 9.11 -0.83
N GLU A 42 5.38 9.07 0.39
CA GLU A 42 6.09 10.21 0.96
C GLU A 42 7.49 10.37 0.34
N GLU A 43 7.84 11.56 -0.16
CA GLU A 43 9.21 11.88 -0.61
C GLU A 43 10.15 12.22 0.55
N SER A 44 10.06 11.49 1.66
CA SER A 44 10.87 11.72 2.85
C SER A 44 12.11 10.81 2.84
N PRO A 45 13.27 11.30 3.34
CA PRO A 45 14.49 10.49 3.45
C PRO A 45 14.38 9.31 4.43
N LYS A 46 13.24 9.11 5.11
CA LYS A 46 13.08 8.15 6.21
C LYS A 46 12.39 6.83 5.85
N CYS A 47 12.37 6.46 4.57
CA CYS A 47 11.81 5.23 3.98
C CYS A 47 10.41 5.42 3.38
N ILE A 48 10.36 5.36 2.04
CA ILE A 48 9.19 5.58 1.19
C ILE A 48 8.43 4.26 1.00
N MET A 49 9.18 3.20 0.74
CA MET A 49 8.71 1.84 0.51
C MET A 49 9.82 0.87 0.86
N PHE A 50 9.48 -0.18 1.60
CA PHE A 50 10.33 -1.32 1.88
C PHE A 50 9.71 -2.55 1.23
N GLU A 51 10.53 -3.34 0.54
CA GLU A 51 10.08 -4.55 -0.17
C GLU A 51 11.13 -5.65 0.01
N VAL A 52 10.73 -6.80 0.56
CA VAL A 52 11.59 -7.98 0.74
C VAL A 52 10.75 -9.24 0.57
N ASN A 53 11.16 -10.14 -0.33
CA ASN A 53 10.48 -11.41 -0.63
C ASN A 53 8.97 -11.20 -0.84
N ASP A 54 8.62 -10.29 -1.75
CA ASP A 54 7.25 -9.91 -2.12
C ASP A 54 6.42 -9.28 -0.99
N MET A 55 6.94 -9.20 0.23
CA MET A 55 6.35 -8.43 1.31
C MET A 55 6.66 -6.95 1.12
N PHE A 56 5.65 -6.10 1.20
CA PHE A 56 5.83 -4.65 1.13
C PHE A 56 5.39 -3.95 2.41
N LEU A 57 6.00 -2.80 2.65
CA LEU A 57 5.57 -1.79 3.62
C LEU A 57 5.73 -0.41 2.98
N ILE A 58 4.68 0.41 3.02
CA ILE A 58 4.68 1.77 2.49
C ILE A 58 4.32 2.79 3.57
N SER A 59 4.89 3.99 3.42
CA SER A 59 4.41 5.21 4.07
C SER A 59 3.80 6.12 3.02
N ALA A 60 2.52 6.45 3.18
CA ALA A 60 1.79 7.27 2.23
C ALA A 60 0.95 8.36 2.92
N ARG A 61 0.61 9.40 2.17
CA ARG A 61 -0.20 10.52 2.65
C ARG A 61 -1.23 10.93 1.60
N LYS A 62 -2.46 11.17 2.05
CA LYS A 62 -3.49 11.82 1.25
C LYS A 62 -3.00 13.20 0.84
N ALA A 63 -3.10 13.57 -0.44
CA ALA A 63 -2.91 14.95 -0.87
C ALA A 63 -3.89 15.84 -0.10
N ARG A 64 -3.44 17.01 0.38
CA ARG A 64 -4.37 17.99 0.95
C ARG A 64 -5.27 18.45 -0.19
N SER A 65 -6.58 18.41 0.00
CA SER A 65 -7.49 19.18 -0.83
C SER A 65 -7.27 20.65 -0.49
N ASP A 66 -6.84 21.46 -1.47
CA ASP A 66 -6.85 22.92 -1.38
C ASP A 66 -8.31 23.42 -1.39
N SER A 67 -9.06 23.10 -0.34
CA SER A 67 -10.46 23.53 -0.17
C SER A 67 -10.77 24.05 1.24
N ASP A 68 -9.76 24.11 2.11
CA ASP A 68 -9.84 24.77 3.42
C ASP A 68 -9.01 26.08 3.43
N GLU A 69 -9.13 26.89 2.36
CA GLU A 69 -8.85 28.32 2.42
C GLU A 69 -10.17 29.08 2.22
N ASN A 70 -10.84 29.42 3.32
CA ASN A 70 -11.18 30.79 3.73
C ASN A 70 -11.93 30.79 5.07
#